data_AF-A0A8T4M5D3-F1
#
_entry.id   AF-A0A8T4M5D3-F1
#
_cell.length_a   1.000
_cell.length_b   1.000
_cell.length_c   1.000
_cell.angle_alpha   90.00
_cell.angle_beta   90.00
_cell.angle_gamma   90.00
#
_symmetry.space_group_name_H-M   'P 1'
#
loop_
_entity.id
_entity.type
_entity.pdbx_description
1 polymer ?
#
loop_
_entity_poly.entity_id
_entity_poly.type
_entity_poly.pdbx_seq_one_letter_code
_entity_poly.pdbx_strand_id
1 'polypeptide(L)'
;MVLENIETIRRKILDQLSNYPEDQVREIREQVENATDEELEEFVMSQQNQSHQTQCIFCEIAKGTMNSVKIYEDKDIIAVLEIMPASQGHILVFPKEHKHFIQEVDDKILNKLMNFVKNISPIIIKMLNAEGISIYIPQGQIAGQGIPHFVINIIPRYKEDKEKIVFDWQREKKENEELEIVAEKLKKEAKEYFKQQTSRDNREKEELIVEKKKVIEEKTEENKEEKKIELPKFPRKIPN
;
A
#
# COMPACT_ATOMS: atom_id res chain seq x y z
N MET A 1 -8.17 -7.49 16.98
CA MET A 1 -7.42 -8.69 17.37
C MET A 1 -6.90 -8.42 18.78
N VAL A 2 -7.27 -9.23 19.76
CA VAL A 2 -6.70 -9.10 21.12
C VAL A 2 -5.22 -9.39 20.97
N LEU A 3 -4.35 -8.40 21.24
CA LEU A 3 -2.90 -8.64 21.27
C LEU A 3 -2.68 -9.74 22.33
N GLU A 4 -2.28 -10.95 21.90
CA GLU A 4 -1.81 -11.96 22.83
C GLU A 4 -0.68 -11.35 23.68
N ASN A 5 -0.58 -11.71 24.95
CA ASN A 5 0.52 -11.26 25.81
C ASN A 5 1.86 -11.48 25.09
N ILE A 6 2.72 -10.46 25.01
CA ILE A 6 4.00 -10.48 24.29
C ILE A 6 4.91 -11.62 24.76
N GLU A 7 4.85 -11.99 26.05
CA GLU A 7 5.54 -13.18 26.57
C GLU A 7 5.06 -14.48 25.91
N THR A 8 3.78 -14.56 25.57
CA THR A 8 3.20 -15.71 24.85
C THR A 8 3.69 -15.74 23.40
N ILE A 9 3.80 -14.58 22.76
CA ILE A 9 4.33 -14.43 21.41
C ILE A 9 5.81 -14.84 21.36
N ARG A 10 6.65 -14.29 22.24
CA ARG A 10 8.08 -14.63 22.37
C ARG A 10 8.26 -16.14 22.56
N ARG A 11 7.49 -16.75 23.47
CA ARG A 11 7.53 -18.21 23.69
C ARG A 11 7.15 -19.01 22.44
N LYS A 12 6.13 -18.60 21.69
CA LYS A 12 5.73 -19.29 20.44
C LYS A 12 6.82 -19.22 19.37
N ILE A 13 7.50 -18.08 19.23
CA ILE A 13 8.61 -17.92 18.27
C ILE A 13 9.77 -18.85 18.65
N LEU A 14 10.16 -18.85 19.92
CA LEU A 14 11.23 -19.73 20.42
C LEU A 14 10.89 -21.22 20.25
N ASP A 15 9.63 -21.59 20.47
CA ASP A 15 9.13 -22.95 20.23
C ASP A 15 9.18 -23.34 18.75
N GLN A 16 8.84 -22.43 17.83
CA GLN A 16 8.98 -22.65 16.39
C GLN A 16 10.44 -22.83 15.97
N LEU A 17 11.36 -22.02 16.50
CA LEU A 17 12.79 -22.12 16.24
C LEU A 17 13.40 -23.44 16.75
N SER A 18 12.80 -24.09 17.74
CA SER A 18 13.25 -25.40 18.23
C SER A 18 13.15 -26.53 17.20
N ASN A 19 12.37 -26.34 16.13
CA ASN A 19 12.21 -27.31 15.04
C ASN A 19 13.31 -27.23 13.97
N TYR A 20 14.25 -26.30 14.10
CA TYR A 20 15.33 -26.09 13.12
C TYR A 20 16.71 -26.41 13.72
N PRO A 21 17.70 -26.78 12.88
CA PRO A 21 19.07 -27.01 13.33
C PRO A 21 19.66 -25.80 14.08
N GLU A 22 20.33 -26.05 15.21
CA GLU A 22 20.91 -25.03 16.11
C GLU A 22 21.79 -24.00 15.37
N ASP A 23 22.59 -24.48 14.42
CA ASP A 23 23.49 -23.65 13.59
C ASP A 23 22.75 -22.64 12.71
N GLN A 24 21.47 -22.89 12.39
CA GLN A 24 20.64 -22.02 11.56
C GLN A 24 19.82 -21.01 12.36
N VAL A 25 19.53 -21.30 13.64
CA VAL A 25 18.63 -20.48 14.46
C VAL A 25 19.30 -19.79 15.64
N ARG A 26 20.58 -20.07 15.92
CA ARG A 26 21.29 -19.51 17.09
C ARG A 26 21.19 -17.98 17.17
N GLU A 27 21.47 -17.30 16.07
CA GLU A 27 21.48 -15.84 16.00
C GLU A 27 20.06 -15.25 16.11
N ILE A 28 19.08 -15.88 15.46
CA ILE A 28 17.66 -15.46 15.52
C ILE A 28 17.09 -15.69 16.93
N ARG A 29 17.46 -16.80 17.58
CA ARG A 29 17.04 -17.12 18.95
C ARG A 29 17.58 -16.08 19.93
N GLU A 30 18.88 -15.75 19.82
CA GLU A 30 19.52 -14.73 20.67
C GLU A 30 18.91 -13.34 20.45
N GLN A 31 18.52 -13.00 19.22
CA GLN A 31 17.78 -11.78 18.90
C GLN A 31 16.37 -11.78 19.54
N VAL A 32 15.62 -12.88 19.45
CA VAL A 32 14.27 -12.99 20.02
C VAL A 32 14.27 -12.98 21.56
N GLU A 33 15.29 -13.55 22.18
CA GLU A 33 15.46 -13.56 23.64
C GLU A 33 15.81 -12.18 24.20
N ASN A 34 16.61 -11.39 23.47
CA ASN A 34 17.06 -10.07 23.90
C ASN A 34 16.22 -8.91 23.35
N ALA A 35 15.32 -9.17 22.40
CA ALA A 35 14.44 -8.15 21.83
C ALA A 35 13.51 -7.57 22.90
N THR A 36 13.37 -6.24 22.86
CA THR A 36 12.33 -5.50 23.57
C THR A 36 10.94 -5.87 23.04
N ASP A 37 9.92 -5.52 23.81
CA ASP A 37 8.54 -5.79 23.43
C ASP A 37 8.14 -5.07 22.12
N GLU A 38 8.63 -3.85 21.89
CA GLU A 38 8.43 -3.11 20.63
C GLU A 38 9.13 -3.79 19.44
N GLU A 39 10.38 -4.24 19.61
CA GLU A 39 11.15 -4.94 18.56
C GLU A 39 10.54 -6.30 18.19
N LEU A 40 9.96 -7.00 19.17
CA LEU A 40 9.24 -8.26 18.95
C LEU A 40 7.92 -8.06 18.22
N GLU A 41 7.18 -7.00 18.54
CA GLU A 41 5.98 -6.63 17.78
C GLU A 41 6.33 -6.31 16.33
N GLU A 42 7.37 -5.50 16.10
CA GLU A 42 7.86 -5.17 14.76
C GLU A 42 8.30 -6.43 13.99
N PHE A 43 9.06 -7.32 14.63
CA PHE A 43 9.50 -8.59 14.04
C PHE A 43 8.32 -9.47 13.63
N VAL A 44 7.33 -9.68 14.51
CA VAL A 44 6.15 -10.50 14.22
C VAL A 44 5.29 -9.90 13.12
N MET A 45 5.09 -8.58 13.15
CA MET A 45 4.38 -7.86 12.09
C MET A 45 5.11 -7.98 10.75
N SER A 46 6.44 -7.90 10.75
CA SER A 46 7.25 -8.06 9.54
C SER A 46 7.14 -9.47 8.95
N GLN A 47 7.13 -10.52 9.78
CA GLN A 47 6.98 -11.91 9.35
C GLN A 47 5.57 -12.23 8.85
N GLN A 48 4.55 -11.66 9.50
CA GLN A 48 3.17 -11.76 9.02
C GLN A 48 3.03 -11.07 7.66
N ASN A 49 3.57 -9.85 7.49
CA ASN A 49 3.55 -9.16 6.20
C ASN A 49 4.34 -9.90 5.10
N GLN A 50 5.50 -10.50 5.42
CA GLN A 50 6.29 -11.29 4.47
C GLN A 50 5.56 -12.57 4.02
N SER A 51 4.90 -13.28 4.93
CA SER A 51 4.11 -14.47 4.60
C SER A 51 2.88 -14.13 3.73
N HIS A 52 2.25 -12.98 3.95
CA HIS A 52 1.11 -12.51 3.15
C HIS A 52 1.54 -12.07 1.74
N GLN A 53 2.69 -11.40 1.62
CA GLN A 53 3.23 -10.98 0.32
C GLN A 53 3.68 -12.16 -0.56
N THR A 54 4.24 -13.22 0.04
CA THR A 54 4.71 -14.42 -0.68
C THR A 54 3.58 -15.33 -1.16
N GLN A 55 2.37 -15.19 -0.61
CA GLN A 55 1.17 -15.94 -1.02
C GLN A 55 0.13 -15.08 -1.77
N CYS A 56 0.41 -13.79 -2.00
CA CYS A 56 -0.54 -12.89 -2.64
C CYS A 56 -0.43 -12.96 -4.18
N ILE A 57 -1.51 -13.39 -4.84
CA ILE A 57 -1.56 -13.49 -6.31
C ILE A 57 -1.34 -12.13 -7.00
N PHE A 58 -1.76 -11.02 -6.39
CA PHE A 58 -1.57 -9.69 -6.95
C PHE A 58 -0.12 -9.25 -6.89
N CYS A 59 0.63 -9.65 -5.86
CA CYS A 59 2.07 -9.46 -5.80
C CYS A 59 2.77 -10.29 -6.89
N GLU A 60 2.33 -11.53 -7.14
CA GLU A 60 2.88 -12.36 -8.21
C GLU A 60 2.57 -11.78 -9.60
N ILE A 61 1.38 -11.23 -9.83
CA ILE A 61 1.05 -10.49 -11.05
C ILE A 61 1.94 -9.23 -11.18
N ALA A 62 2.16 -8.48 -10.09
CA ALA A 62 3.00 -7.30 -10.09
C ALA A 62 4.48 -7.61 -10.36
N LYS A 63 4.98 -8.76 -9.87
CA LYS A 63 6.33 -9.28 -10.17
C LYS A 63 6.45 -9.86 -11.58
N GLY A 64 5.32 -10.16 -12.23
CA GLY A 64 5.29 -10.81 -13.54
C GLY A 64 5.55 -12.31 -13.52
N THR A 65 5.49 -12.95 -12.35
CA THR A 65 5.62 -14.40 -12.18
C THR A 65 4.33 -15.14 -12.52
N MET A 66 3.17 -14.46 -12.37
CA MET A 66 1.86 -14.97 -12.77
C MET A 66 1.34 -14.24 -14.02
N ASN A 67 0.78 -15.00 -14.97
CA ASN A 67 0.18 -14.45 -16.18
C ASN A 67 -1.12 -13.69 -15.85
N SER A 68 -1.33 -12.57 -16.54
CA SER A 68 -2.57 -11.79 -16.49
C SER A 68 -2.78 -11.04 -17.81
N VAL A 69 -4.02 -10.68 -18.11
CA VAL A 69 -4.34 -9.82 -19.25
C VAL A 69 -4.25 -8.36 -18.79
N LYS A 70 -3.04 -7.79 -18.86
CA LYS A 70 -2.76 -6.41 -18.46
C LYS A 70 -3.32 -5.43 -19.49
N ILE A 71 -4.04 -4.42 -19.01
CA ILE A 71 -4.53 -3.31 -19.83
C ILE A 71 -3.79 -2.00 -19.55
N TYR A 72 -3.12 -1.93 -18.40
CA TYR A 72 -2.29 -0.79 -18.00
C TYR A 72 -1.27 -1.23 -16.96
N GLU A 73 -0.06 -0.71 -17.05
CA GLU A 73 0.98 -0.91 -16.05
C GLU A 73 1.93 0.28 -16.07
N ASP A 74 2.28 0.78 -14.89
CA ASP A 74 3.37 1.72 -14.72
C ASP A 74 4.22 1.33 -13.50
N LYS A 75 5.06 2.26 -13.01
CA LYS A 75 5.94 2.00 -11.87
C LYS A 75 5.22 1.74 -10.54
N ASP A 76 4.00 2.26 -10.35
CA ASP A 76 3.30 2.25 -9.06
C ASP A 76 2.05 1.36 -9.08
N ILE A 77 1.31 1.29 -10.20
CA ILE A 77 0.02 0.59 -10.27
C ILE A 77 -0.05 -0.31 -11.51
N ILE A 78 -0.97 -1.27 -11.45
CA ILE A 78 -1.27 -2.22 -12.53
C ILE A 78 -2.78 -2.40 -12.63
N ALA A 79 -3.28 -2.53 -13.86
CA ALA A 79 -4.67 -2.86 -14.14
C ALA A 79 -4.75 -4.07 -15.08
N VAL A 80 -5.61 -5.03 -14.74
CA VAL A 80 -5.78 -6.29 -15.44
C VAL A 80 -7.26 -6.61 -15.63
N LEU A 81 -7.60 -7.47 -16.59
CA LEU A 81 -8.93 -8.06 -16.67
C LEU A 81 -9.06 -9.19 -15.64
N GLU A 82 -10.21 -9.22 -14.97
CA GLU A 82 -10.60 -10.33 -14.09
C GLU A 82 -10.85 -11.60 -14.92
N ILE A 83 -10.29 -12.74 -14.47
CA ILE A 83 -10.41 -14.04 -15.12
C ILE A 83 -11.76 -14.71 -14.82
N MET A 84 -12.34 -14.42 -13.65
CA MET A 84 -13.70 -14.81 -13.28
C MET A 84 -14.59 -13.57 -13.15
N PRO A 85 -14.92 -12.90 -14.27
CA PRO A 85 -15.48 -11.57 -14.24
C PRO A 85 -16.95 -11.58 -13.82
N ALA A 86 -17.34 -10.67 -12.91
CA ALA A 86 -18.74 -10.43 -12.57
C ALA A 86 -19.58 -9.98 -13.78
N SER A 87 -18.94 -9.34 -14.75
CA SER A 87 -19.55 -8.99 -16.03
C SER A 87 -18.47 -8.76 -17.09
N GLN A 88 -18.87 -8.79 -18.36
CA GLN A 88 -17.93 -8.54 -19.45
C GLN A 88 -17.24 -7.19 -19.27
N GLY A 89 -15.91 -7.23 -19.22
CA GLY A 89 -15.06 -6.06 -19.02
C GLY A 89 -14.72 -5.74 -17.55
N HIS A 90 -14.95 -6.65 -16.61
CA HIS A 90 -14.50 -6.47 -15.23
C HIS A 90 -12.96 -6.25 -15.18
N ILE A 91 -12.57 -5.07 -14.69
CA ILE A 91 -11.18 -4.67 -14.48
C ILE A 91 -10.85 -4.66 -12.99
N LEU A 92 -9.68 -5.15 -12.65
CA LEU A 92 -9.04 -4.97 -11.35
C LEU A 92 -7.89 -3.98 -11.51
N VAL A 93 -7.84 -2.94 -10.67
CA VAL A 93 -6.69 -2.03 -10.59
C VAL A 93 -6.17 -1.96 -9.15
N PHE A 94 -4.86 -2.10 -8.99
CA PHE A 94 -4.22 -2.24 -7.68
C PHE A 94 -2.78 -1.70 -7.68
N PRO A 95 -2.24 -1.29 -6.51
CA PRO A 95 -0.85 -0.91 -6.38
C PRO A 95 0.06 -2.13 -6.54
N LYS A 96 1.25 -1.92 -7.10
CA LYS A 96 2.28 -2.97 -7.18
C LYS A 96 2.81 -3.36 -5.81
N GLU A 97 2.94 -2.37 -4.91
CA GLU A 97 3.27 -2.62 -3.52
C GLU A 97 2.10 -3.31 -2.81
N HIS A 98 2.42 -4.25 -1.92
CA HIS A 98 1.42 -4.94 -1.13
C HIS A 98 0.85 -4.00 -0.06
N LYS A 99 -0.41 -3.60 -0.24
CA LYS A 99 -1.21 -2.88 0.75
C LYS A 99 -2.48 -3.70 0.97
N HIS A 100 -2.85 -4.01 2.20
CA HIS A 100 -4.04 -4.81 2.49
C HIS A 100 -5.28 -3.91 2.50
N PHE A 101 -5.22 -2.81 3.24
CA PHE A 101 -6.32 -1.87 3.40
C PHE A 101 -6.03 -0.49 2.80
N ILE A 102 -7.09 0.28 2.58
CA ILE A 102 -7.03 1.63 2.00
C ILE A 102 -6.16 2.58 2.82
N GLN A 103 -6.18 2.47 4.16
CA GLN A 103 -5.36 3.33 5.03
C GLN A 103 -3.85 3.09 4.91
N GLU A 104 -3.44 2.00 4.29
CA GLU A 104 -2.02 1.69 4.04
C GLU A 104 -1.55 2.22 2.69
N VAL A 105 -2.47 2.65 1.82
CA VAL A 105 -2.16 3.17 0.49
C VAL A 105 -1.83 4.65 0.58
N ASP A 106 -0.61 5.02 0.18
CA ASP A 106 -0.19 6.42 0.15
C ASP A 106 -1.11 7.28 -0.73
N ASP A 107 -1.35 8.53 -0.32
CA ASP A 107 -2.22 9.47 -1.04
C ASP A 107 -1.85 9.63 -2.52
N LYS A 108 -0.56 9.62 -2.85
CA LYS A 108 -0.09 9.73 -4.25
C LYS A 108 -0.54 8.53 -5.07
N ILE A 109 -0.43 7.32 -4.51
CA ILE A 109 -0.81 6.07 -5.17
C ILE A 109 -2.35 5.99 -5.25
N LEU A 110 -3.05 6.32 -4.16
CA LEU A 110 -4.51 6.32 -4.13
C LEU A 110 -5.10 7.29 -5.17
N ASN A 111 -4.54 8.50 -5.28
CA ASN A 111 -4.91 9.45 -6.33
C ASN A 111 -4.67 8.89 -7.73
N LYS A 112 -3.57 8.16 -7.93
CA LYS A 112 -3.26 7.54 -9.21
C LYS A 112 -4.27 6.45 -9.58
N LEU A 113 -4.60 5.57 -8.63
CA LEU A 113 -5.62 4.53 -8.78
C LEU A 113 -6.98 5.14 -9.16
N MET A 114 -7.42 6.16 -8.42
CA MET A 114 -8.70 6.81 -8.69
C MET A 114 -8.72 7.61 -10.00
N ASN A 115 -7.60 8.22 -10.39
CA ASN A 115 -7.48 8.85 -11.71
C ASN A 115 -7.57 7.82 -12.85
N PHE A 116 -6.97 6.63 -12.68
CA PHE A 116 -7.13 5.54 -13.62
C PHE A 116 -8.60 5.14 -13.74
N VAL A 117 -9.28 4.88 -12.61
CA VAL A 117 -10.70 4.52 -12.55
C VAL A 117 -11.55 5.57 -13.28
N LYS A 118 -11.38 6.87 -12.95
CA LYS A 118 -12.09 7.98 -13.58
C LYS A 118 -11.94 8.00 -15.10
N ASN A 119 -10.73 7.76 -15.60
CA ASN A 119 -10.42 7.88 -17.03
C ASN A 119 -10.83 6.64 -17.84
N ILE A 120 -10.72 5.43 -17.27
CA ILE A 120 -11.09 4.19 -17.97
C ILE A 120 -12.61 3.99 -18.04
N SER A 121 -13.33 4.47 -17.02
CA SER A 121 -14.79 4.32 -16.89
C SER A 121 -15.60 4.72 -18.13
N PRO A 122 -15.46 5.94 -18.69
CA PRO A 122 -16.22 6.31 -19.89
C PRO A 122 -15.80 5.52 -21.14
N ILE A 123 -14.53 5.09 -21.21
CA ILE A 123 -14.00 4.30 -22.33
C ILE A 123 -14.65 2.93 -22.35
N ILE A 124 -14.68 2.23 -21.21
CA ILE A 124 -15.24 0.88 -21.13
C ILE A 124 -16.77 0.87 -21.33
N ILE A 125 -17.47 1.87 -20.77
CA ILE A 125 -18.91 2.05 -20.99
C ILE A 125 -19.20 2.15 -22.49
N LYS A 126 -18.49 3.02 -23.20
CA LYS A 126 -18.67 3.23 -24.63
C LYS A 126 -18.27 2.01 -25.46
N MET A 127 -17.12 1.42 -25.16
CA MET A 127 -16.56 0.31 -25.94
C MET A 127 -17.44 -0.94 -25.87
N LEU A 128 -18.00 -1.24 -24.69
CA LEU A 128 -18.80 -2.44 -24.46
C LEU A 128 -20.31 -2.20 -24.54
N ASN A 129 -20.74 -0.96 -24.82
CA ASN A 129 -22.14 -0.54 -24.74
C ASN A 129 -22.79 -0.90 -23.38
N ALA A 130 -22.02 -0.75 -22.29
CA ALA A 130 -22.55 -0.92 -20.94
C ALA A 130 -23.48 0.24 -20.57
N GLU A 131 -24.42 0.02 -19.65
CA GLU A 131 -25.37 1.04 -19.19
C GLU A 131 -24.87 1.78 -17.94
N GLY A 132 -23.80 1.29 -17.33
CA GLY A 132 -23.14 1.92 -16.20
C GLY A 132 -21.92 1.13 -15.74
N ILE A 133 -21.39 1.50 -14.58
CA ILE A 133 -20.32 0.76 -13.89
C ILE A 133 -20.61 0.68 -12.39
N SER A 134 -20.15 -0.38 -11.74
CA SER A 134 -19.99 -0.46 -10.30
C SER A 134 -18.51 -0.36 -9.96
N ILE A 135 -18.16 0.56 -9.06
CA ILE A 135 -16.83 0.64 -8.46
C ILE A 135 -16.94 0.00 -7.08
N TYR A 136 -16.20 -1.07 -6.85
CA TYR A 136 -16.29 -1.85 -5.62
C TYR A 136 -14.90 -2.08 -5.02
N ILE A 137 -14.74 -1.66 -3.76
CA ILE A 137 -13.48 -1.72 -3.02
C ILE A 137 -13.78 -2.43 -1.69
N PRO A 138 -13.76 -3.78 -1.66
CA PRO A 138 -13.97 -4.49 -0.42
C PRO A 138 -12.80 -4.26 0.53
N GLN A 139 -13.10 -4.09 1.82
CA GLN A 139 -12.11 -3.86 2.89
C GLN A 139 -12.39 -4.83 4.04
N GLY A 140 -11.60 -5.90 4.12
CA GLY A 140 -11.77 -7.00 5.04
C GLY A 140 -12.67 -8.12 4.49
N GLN A 141 -12.47 -9.33 5.02
CA GLN A 141 -13.12 -10.55 4.54
C GLN A 141 -14.66 -10.47 4.56
N ILE A 142 -15.24 -9.94 5.64
CA ILE A 142 -16.71 -9.78 5.79
C ILE A 142 -17.28 -8.81 4.74
N ALA A 143 -16.49 -7.82 4.32
CA ALA A 143 -16.87 -6.87 3.29
C ALA A 143 -16.71 -7.43 1.86
N GLY A 144 -16.27 -8.68 1.70
CA GLY A 144 -16.07 -9.37 0.42
C GLY A 144 -14.63 -9.38 -0.10
N GLN A 145 -13.64 -9.01 0.71
CA GLN A 145 -12.23 -9.04 0.28
C GLN A 145 -11.71 -10.48 0.33
N GLY A 146 -11.60 -11.12 -0.84
CA GLY A 146 -11.14 -12.51 -0.94
C GLY A 146 -9.64 -12.69 -0.76
N ILE A 147 -8.84 -11.73 -1.22
CA ILE A 147 -7.38 -11.74 -1.14
C ILE A 147 -6.94 -10.46 -0.44
N PRO A 148 -6.04 -10.52 0.56
CA PRO A 148 -5.61 -9.38 1.36
C PRO A 148 -4.65 -8.46 0.58
N HIS A 149 -5.12 -7.89 -0.53
CA HIS A 149 -4.45 -6.85 -1.30
C HIS A 149 -5.49 -5.80 -1.69
N PHE A 150 -5.10 -4.54 -1.72
CA PHE A 150 -5.97 -3.43 -2.03
C PHE A 150 -6.28 -3.43 -3.53
N VAL A 151 -7.53 -3.73 -3.87
CA VAL A 151 -7.97 -3.82 -5.28
C VAL A 151 -9.24 -3.01 -5.46
N ILE A 152 -9.25 -2.20 -6.51
CA ILE A 152 -10.45 -1.52 -6.98
C ILE A 152 -11.02 -2.32 -8.15
N ASN A 153 -12.26 -2.79 -7.97
CA ASN A 153 -13.02 -3.47 -9.00
C ASN A 153 -13.79 -2.43 -9.82
N ILE A 154 -13.66 -2.46 -11.15
CA ILE A 154 -14.43 -1.64 -12.08
C ILE A 154 -15.26 -2.59 -12.94
N ILE A 155 -16.57 -2.62 -12.70
CA ILE A 155 -17.47 -3.65 -13.21
C ILE A 155 -18.50 -3.00 -14.12
N PRO A 156 -18.40 -3.14 -15.45
CA PRO A 156 -19.45 -2.69 -16.38
C PRO A 156 -20.81 -3.33 -16.06
N ARG A 157 -21.88 -2.55 -16.11
CA ARG A 157 -23.23 -3.03 -15.76
C ARG A 157 -24.14 -3.01 -16.98
N TYR A 158 -24.98 -4.03 -17.08
CA TYR A 158 -25.90 -4.25 -18.20
C TYR A 158 -27.28 -4.58 -17.64
N LYS A 159 -28.37 -4.18 -18.31
CA LYS A 159 -29.75 -4.51 -17.88
C LYS A 159 -29.98 -5.97 -17.51
N GLU A 160 -29.31 -6.88 -18.22
CA GLU A 160 -29.49 -8.33 -18.08
C GLU A 160 -28.30 -9.01 -17.40
N ASP A 161 -27.44 -8.27 -16.67
CA ASP A 161 -26.37 -8.94 -15.93
C ASP A 161 -26.95 -9.94 -14.91
N LYS A 162 -26.62 -11.22 -15.14
CA LYS A 162 -27.12 -12.36 -14.35
C LYS A 162 -26.41 -12.44 -13.00
N GLU A 163 -25.16 -12.00 -12.96
CA GLU A 163 -24.37 -11.84 -11.75
C GLU A 163 -24.70 -10.48 -11.14
N LYS A 164 -25.87 -10.43 -10.53
CA LYS A 164 -26.27 -9.22 -9.85
C LYS A 164 -25.33 -9.04 -8.65
N ILE A 165 -24.44 -8.05 -8.72
CA ILE A 165 -24.04 -7.32 -7.52
C ILE A 165 -25.30 -6.59 -7.04
N VAL A 166 -26.17 -7.33 -6.35
CA VAL A 166 -27.31 -6.77 -5.63
C VAL A 166 -26.76 -6.29 -4.30
N PHE A 167 -26.64 -4.99 -4.16
CA PHE A 167 -26.62 -4.41 -2.83
C PHE A 167 -28.04 -4.49 -2.27
N ASP A 168 -28.42 -5.66 -1.75
CA ASP A 168 -29.72 -5.88 -1.12
C ASP A 168 -29.72 -5.28 0.28
N TRP A 169 -29.70 -3.95 0.31
CA TRP A 169 -29.76 -3.21 1.56
C TRP A 169 -31.18 -3.28 2.10
N GLN A 170 -31.36 -4.03 3.17
CA GLN A 170 -32.53 -3.89 4.03
C GLN A 170 -32.47 -2.52 4.71
N ARG A 171 -33.12 -1.54 4.10
CA ARG A 171 -33.13 -0.15 4.58
C ARG A 171 -34.13 -0.02 5.71
N GLU A 172 -33.62 0.16 6.91
CA GLU A 172 -34.41 0.51 8.08
C GLU A 172 -34.16 1.96 8.47
N LYS A 173 -35.24 2.70 8.76
CA LYS A 173 -35.11 4.02 9.36
C LYS A 173 -34.61 3.85 10.81
N LYS A 174 -33.56 4.60 11.17
CA LYS A 174 -33.08 4.72 12.55
C LYS A 174 -33.64 5.99 13.18
N GLU A 175 -33.76 5.98 14.51
CA GLU A 175 -34.21 7.16 15.26
C GLU A 175 -33.12 8.25 15.27
N ASN A 176 -33.54 9.51 15.30
CA ASN A 176 -32.59 10.63 15.23
C ASN A 176 -31.58 10.62 16.39
N GLU A 177 -32.02 10.23 17.60
CA GLU A 177 -31.16 10.12 18.77
C GLU A 177 -30.03 9.10 18.55
N GLU A 178 -30.32 7.96 17.93
CA GLU A 178 -29.29 6.95 17.60
C GLU A 178 -28.25 7.50 16.61
N LEU A 179 -28.72 8.25 15.60
CA LEU A 179 -27.85 8.89 14.60
C LEU A 179 -26.96 9.97 15.24
N GLU A 180 -27.52 10.77 16.15
CA GLU A 180 -26.80 11.83 16.87
C GLU A 180 -25.70 11.24 17.76
N ILE A 181 -25.99 10.17 18.51
CA ILE A 181 -25.00 9.47 19.35
C ILE A 181 -23.81 8.97 18.51
N VAL A 182 -24.08 8.37 17.35
CA VAL A 182 -23.01 7.89 16.45
C VAL A 182 -22.22 9.07 15.89
N ALA A 183 -22.91 10.14 15.47
CA ALA A 183 -22.26 11.33 14.91
C ALA A 183 -21.34 12.01 15.92
N GLU A 184 -21.74 12.14 17.19
CA GLU A 184 -20.91 12.73 18.23
C GLU A 184 -19.64 11.91 18.49
N LYS A 185 -19.78 10.58 18.61
CA LYS A 185 -18.65 9.67 18.78
C LYS A 185 -17.68 9.79 17.60
N LEU A 186 -18.18 9.71 16.37
CA LEU A 186 -17.35 9.85 15.17
C LEU A 186 -16.63 11.19 15.10
N LYS A 187 -17.32 12.30 15.39
CA LYS A 187 -16.69 13.64 15.39
C LYS A 187 -15.58 13.74 16.43
N LYS A 188 -15.79 13.19 17.63
CA LYS A 188 -14.79 13.20 18.70
C LYS A 188 -13.55 12.40 18.31
N GLU A 189 -13.73 11.15 17.88
CA GLU A 189 -12.62 10.27 17.48
C GLU A 189 -11.88 10.80 16.26
N ALA A 190 -12.60 11.27 15.23
CA ALA A 190 -12.00 11.86 14.04
C ALA A 190 -11.15 13.10 14.38
N LYS A 191 -11.64 13.98 15.28
CA LYS A 191 -10.88 15.16 15.72
C LYS A 191 -9.56 14.75 16.37
N GLU A 192 -9.55 13.69 17.15
CA GLU A 192 -8.36 13.21 17.83
C GLU A 192 -7.39 12.53 16.84
N TYR A 193 -7.91 11.65 15.99
CA TYR A 193 -7.14 10.98 14.94
C TYR A 193 -6.44 11.99 14.01
N PHE A 194 -7.17 12.96 13.46
CA PHE A 194 -6.58 13.93 12.52
C PHE A 194 -5.63 14.91 13.19
N LYS A 195 -5.78 15.21 14.50
CA LYS A 195 -4.76 15.97 15.23
C LYS A 195 -3.44 15.20 15.32
N GLN A 196 -3.52 13.91 15.65
CA GLN A 196 -2.35 13.03 15.74
C GLN A 196 -1.69 12.82 14.38
N GLN A 197 -2.50 12.70 13.32
CA GLN A 197 -1.99 12.59 11.96
C GLN A 197 -1.30 13.89 11.52
N THR A 198 -1.92 15.05 11.75
CA THR A 198 -1.31 16.35 11.42
C THR A 198 0.02 16.57 12.16
N SER A 199 0.13 16.13 13.42
CA SER A 199 1.38 16.25 14.17
C SER A 199 2.47 15.27 13.68
N ARG A 200 2.09 14.05 13.24
CA ARG A 200 2.98 13.12 12.54
C ARG A 200 3.46 13.67 11.19
N ASP A 201 2.54 14.12 10.34
CA ASP A 201 2.86 14.69 9.02
C ASP A 201 3.79 15.91 9.12
N ASN A 202 3.63 16.73 10.17
CA ASN A 202 4.50 17.87 10.41
C ASN A 202 5.90 17.45 10.84
N ARG A 203 6.02 16.42 11.70
CA ARG A 203 7.34 15.85 12.09
C ARG A 203 8.05 15.21 10.90
N GLU A 204 7.36 14.41 10.10
CA GLU A 204 7.93 13.80 8.89
C GLU A 204 8.39 14.87 7.88
N LYS A 205 7.62 15.95 7.71
CA LYS A 205 8.05 17.09 6.88
C LYS A 205 9.29 17.78 7.44
N GLU A 206 9.39 17.97 8.76
CA GLU A 206 10.56 18.55 9.40
C GLU A 206 11.80 17.66 9.23
N GLU A 207 11.66 16.35 9.41
CA GLU A 207 12.73 15.36 9.20
C GLU A 207 13.20 15.34 7.73
N LEU A 208 12.26 15.31 6.77
CA LEU A 208 12.58 15.42 5.34
C LEU A 208 13.29 16.73 4.97
N ILE A 209 12.98 17.83 5.66
CA ILE A 209 13.69 19.11 5.47
C ILE A 209 15.12 19.02 6.02
N VAL A 210 15.30 18.42 7.20
CA VAL A 210 16.63 18.22 7.81
C VAL A 210 17.50 17.33 6.93
N GLU A 211 16.95 16.23 6.42
CA GLU A 211 17.67 15.29 5.58
C GLU A 211 18.05 15.90 4.22
N LYS A 212 17.13 16.66 3.60
CA LYS A 212 17.46 17.44 2.39
C LYS A 212 18.55 18.48 2.64
N LYS A 213 18.58 19.13 3.81
CA LYS A 213 19.65 20.07 4.16
C LYS A 213 21.00 19.39 4.28
N LYS A 214 21.07 18.22 4.93
CA LYS A 214 22.30 17.41 5.01
C LYS A 214 22.84 17.02 3.63
N VAL A 215 21.96 16.53 2.75
CA VAL A 215 22.34 16.17 1.37
C VAL A 215 22.84 17.38 0.57
N ILE A 216 22.27 18.56 0.80
CA ILE A 216 22.73 19.80 0.16
C ILE A 216 24.11 20.22 0.72
N GLU A 217 24.30 20.13 2.03
CA GLU A 217 25.58 20.45 2.70
C GLU A 217 26.70 19.54 2.19
N GLU A 218 26.48 18.22 2.16
CA GLU A 218 27.42 17.22 1.61
C GLU A 218 27.78 17.52 0.15
N LYS A 219 26.79 17.82 -0.71
CA LYS A 219 27.03 18.19 -2.12
C LYS A 219 27.75 19.52 -2.30
N THR A 220 27.62 20.45 -1.35
CA THR A 220 28.37 21.72 -1.37
C THR A 220 29.80 21.57 -0.87
N GLU A 221 30.09 20.58 -0.02
CA GLU A 221 31.45 20.25 0.41
C GLU A 221 32.22 19.50 -0.68
N GLU A 222 31.61 18.52 -1.35
CA GLU A 222 32.20 17.84 -2.52
C GLU A 222 32.57 18.85 -3.64
N ASN A 223 31.72 19.84 -3.91
CA ASN A 223 31.99 20.88 -4.91
C ASN A 223 33.09 21.88 -4.51
N LYS A 224 33.46 21.97 -3.23
CA LYS A 224 34.58 22.81 -2.76
C LYS A 224 35.93 22.10 -2.92
N GLU A 225 35.94 20.77 -2.85
CA GLU A 225 37.17 19.98 -3.04
C GLU A 225 37.60 19.89 -4.51
N GLU A 226 36.67 19.95 -5.47
CA GLU A 226 36.99 19.88 -6.91
C GLU A 226 37.52 21.20 -7.53
N LYS A 227 37.56 22.33 -6.79
CA LYS A 227 38.10 23.61 -7.28
C LYS A 227 39.52 23.92 -6.79
N LYS A 228 40.46 23.03 -7.10
CA LYS A 228 41.91 23.33 -7.16
C LYS A 228 42.52 22.66 -8.40
N ILE A 229 42.21 23.17 -9.58
CA ILE A 229 42.92 22.80 -10.81
C ILE A 229 43.40 24.10 -11.48
N GLU A 230 44.72 24.28 -11.52
CA GLU A 230 45.39 25.44 -12.08
C GLU A 230 45.11 25.57 -13.58
N LEU A 231 44.78 26.79 -14.02
CA LEU A 231 44.57 27.13 -15.43
C LEU A 231 45.90 27.07 -16.21
N PRO A 232 45.98 26.36 -17.34
CA PRO A 232 47.21 26.28 -18.13
C PRO A 232 47.53 27.63 -18.81
N LYS A 233 48.78 28.06 -18.72
CA LYS A 233 49.31 29.26 -19.38
C LYS A 233 49.73 28.94 -20.83
N PHE A 234 49.30 29.77 -21.78
CA PHE A 234 49.64 29.68 -23.20
C PHE A 234 51.15 29.92 -23.46
N PRO A 235 51.87 29.05 -24.19
CA PRO A 235 53.25 29.29 -24.58
C PRO A 235 53.36 30.29 -25.75
N ARG A 236 54.39 31.14 -25.70
CA ARG A 236 54.73 32.18 -26.67
C ARG A 236 55.41 31.59 -27.92
N LYS A 237 54.87 31.96 -29.09
CA LYS A 237 55.42 31.89 -30.47
C LYS A 237 55.64 30.50 -31.07
N ILE A 238 55.29 30.38 -32.35
CA ILE A 238 55.76 29.33 -33.27
C ILE A 238 56.63 30.02 -34.36
N PRO A 239 57.76 29.45 -34.79
CA PRO A 239 58.75 30.10 -35.66
C PRO A 239 58.32 30.14 -37.13
N ASN A 240 58.99 31.04 -37.88
CA ASN A 240 58.79 31.45 -39.28
C ASN A 240 58.23 30.41 -40.26
#